data_AF-A0A7W1NEI3-F1
#
_entry.id   AF-A0A7W1NEI3-F1
#
_cell.length_a   1.000
_cell.length_b   1.000
_cell.length_c   1.000
_cell.angle_alpha   90.00
_cell.angle_beta   90.00
_cell.angle_gamma   90.00
#
_symmetry.space_group_name_H-M   'P 1'
#
loop_
_entity.id
_entity.type
_entity.pdbx_description
1 polymer ?
#
loop_
_entity_poly.entity_id
_entity_poly.type
_entity_poly.pdbx_seq_one_letter_code
_entity_poly.pdbx_strand_id
1 'polypeptide(L)'
;MKAILITTLLALMATSASALETALTLASGANTITIDPGLGTISLYYVQDGRLNKRPGTANFLTDLNVYRKTIIRMEKGGDEARPMSALEIGSANNIPTPDQLMAKLAEAEARPRKQDKDAPPHIPLPVRAANTEAELWSKIWDKEEAYDGVISAALGNRYLIVVVPVVRCFLVYEVIGEQIEPRGWRNYGVDLYVPTVWNSTPLPQEIFDQLPKEVKEEHGEGLKEQLEAMSTDAAKVIATKDSETWIIAGGAGPASDRWVLIDFANTRVLSYHFPGKGIELRSVRNMEVDLLIPSSYNSTPDQRQLFQEFTRDKARKAFVESLGIVRFDLAELRAIVGQRQVKAAKNVSPVQAAVAPGSSTLDVIIDFTQLQKILTYRAVGQGNGLEFMAMRDYTLDSALAALDNMRMEKAYAKELLGSAKRSLDNHRIDLAWLTAKTALKMDPSLYTQIEKNTDMHKQFAKLPDYAQVIQAATEATKKEQERAAARAEKAKADREKKKGGGDK
;
A
#
# COMPACT_ATOMS: atom_id res chain seq x y z
N MET A 1 11.55 -13.07 31.72
CA MET A 1 11.61 -13.39 30.27
C MET A 1 10.31 -13.12 29.52
N LYS A 2 9.11 -13.49 30.01
CA LYS A 2 7.84 -13.23 29.30
C LYS A 2 7.44 -11.74 29.19
N ALA A 3 7.82 -10.90 30.15
CA ALA A 3 7.52 -9.46 30.11
C ALA A 3 8.34 -8.71 29.04
N ILE A 4 9.61 -9.09 28.83
CA ILE A 4 10.48 -8.47 27.82
C ILE A 4 9.95 -8.74 26.41
N LEU A 5 9.45 -9.95 26.14
CA LEU A 5 8.91 -10.32 24.83
C LEU A 5 7.68 -9.50 24.41
N ILE A 6 6.83 -9.09 25.36
CA ILE A 6 5.63 -8.29 25.09
C ILE A 6 5.98 -6.82 24.86
N THR A 7 6.99 -6.29 25.57
CA THR A 7 7.46 -4.91 25.36
C THR A 7 8.17 -4.77 24.01
N THR A 8 8.94 -5.76 23.57
CA THR A 8 9.54 -5.76 22.21
C THR A 8 8.47 -5.89 21.12
N LEU A 9 7.42 -6.68 21.34
CA LEU A 9 6.31 -6.81 20.38
C LEU A 9 5.47 -5.53 20.23
N LEU A 10 5.25 -4.78 21.32
CA LEU A 10 4.57 -3.48 21.25
C LEU A 10 5.48 -2.37 20.67
N ALA A 11 6.79 -2.39 20.95
CA ALA A 11 7.74 -1.44 20.37
C ALA A 11 7.89 -1.62 18.85
N LEU A 12 7.74 -2.85 18.33
CA LEU A 12 7.77 -3.17 16.90
C LEU A 12 6.57 -2.61 16.10
N MET A 13 5.49 -2.17 16.76
CA MET A 13 4.34 -1.53 16.11
C MET A 13 4.32 0.01 16.27
N ALA A 14 5.29 0.58 16.99
CA ALA A 14 5.27 1.99 17.40
C ALA A 14 6.23 2.92 16.61
N THR A 15 6.95 2.42 15.61
CA THR A 15 7.97 3.24 14.91
C THR A 15 7.42 4.13 13.80
N SER A 16 6.12 4.05 13.49
CA SER A 16 5.52 4.76 12.36
C SER A 16 3.99 4.66 12.35
N ALA A 17 3.30 5.60 12.98
CA ALA A 17 1.84 5.71 12.95
C ALA A 17 1.42 7.08 12.39
N SER A 18 0.37 7.09 11.57
CA SER A 18 -0.40 8.30 11.26
C SER A 18 -1.40 8.51 12.41
N ALA A 19 -1.40 9.69 13.03
CA ALA A 19 -2.35 10.01 14.08
C ALA A 19 -3.33 11.09 13.61
N LEU A 20 -4.61 10.77 13.77
CA LEU A 20 -5.69 11.75 13.79
C LEU A 20 -6.00 12.01 15.28
N GLU A 21 -5.65 13.20 15.77
CA GLU A 21 -5.98 13.71 17.13
C GLU A 21 -5.49 12.87 18.33
N THR A 22 -4.71 11.80 18.10
CA THR A 22 -4.18 10.92 19.15
C THR A 22 -2.69 11.14 19.33
N ALA A 23 -2.21 11.20 20.57
CA ALA A 23 -0.78 11.36 20.84
C ALA A 23 0.03 10.19 20.24
N LEU A 24 1.04 10.51 19.42
CA LEU A 24 1.98 9.54 18.87
C LEU A 24 3.06 9.25 19.90
N THR A 25 3.34 7.98 20.17
CA THR A 25 4.47 7.56 21.02
C THR A 25 5.48 6.82 20.17
N LEU A 26 6.70 7.35 20.08
CA LEU A 26 7.82 6.81 19.32
C LEU A 26 8.92 6.38 20.29
N ALA A 27 9.56 5.25 20.03
CA ALA A 27 10.66 4.75 20.86
C ALA A 27 11.89 4.46 20.01
N SER A 28 13.07 4.86 20.51
CA SER A 28 14.37 4.57 19.91
C SER A 28 15.42 4.43 21.02
N GLY A 29 15.91 3.20 21.21
CA GLY A 29 16.81 2.88 22.32
C GLY A 29 16.17 3.15 23.69
N ALA A 30 16.80 4.00 24.50
CA ALA A 30 16.31 4.41 25.83
C ALA A 30 15.36 5.62 25.79
N ASN A 31 15.22 6.27 24.62
CA ASN A 31 14.41 7.46 24.46
C ASN A 31 13.00 7.09 24.00
N THR A 32 12.00 7.65 24.67
CA THR A 32 10.60 7.59 24.27
C THR A 32 10.10 9.00 24.06
N ILE A 33 9.62 9.34 22.87
CA ILE A 33 9.06 10.65 22.57
C ILE A 33 7.55 10.51 22.42
N THR A 34 6.80 11.42 23.05
CA THR A 34 5.38 11.60 22.75
C THR A 34 5.17 12.89 22.00
N ILE A 35 4.37 12.85 20.93
CA ILE A 35 3.97 14.01 20.15
C ILE A 35 2.46 14.16 20.28
N ASP A 36 2.00 15.31 20.76
CA ASP A 36 0.59 15.66 20.77
C ASP A 36 0.27 16.47 19.50
N PRO A 37 -0.48 15.90 18.54
CA PRO A 37 -0.80 16.60 17.31
C PRO A 37 -1.65 17.86 17.55
N GLY A 38 -2.55 17.87 18.53
CA GLY A 38 -3.45 18.99 18.77
C GLY A 38 -2.76 20.18 19.44
N LEU A 39 -1.88 19.91 20.41
CA LEU A 39 -1.12 20.96 21.11
C LEU A 39 0.20 21.31 20.42
N GLY A 40 0.65 20.50 19.47
CA GLY A 40 1.94 20.66 18.82
C GLY A 40 3.14 20.23 19.67
N THR A 41 2.91 19.68 20.86
CA THR A 41 4.00 19.46 21.83
C THR A 41 4.77 18.19 21.55
N ILE A 42 6.09 18.26 21.69
CA ILE A 42 7.01 17.13 21.65
C ILE A 42 7.62 16.99 23.05
N SER A 43 7.40 15.86 23.70
CA SER A 43 7.91 15.56 25.04
C SER A 43 8.81 14.34 25.03
N LEU A 44 9.97 14.44 25.70
CA LEU A 44 10.93 13.34 25.86
C LEU A 44 10.74 12.65 27.22
N TYR A 45 10.70 11.33 27.18
CA TYR A 45 10.68 10.44 28.33
C TYR A 45 11.80 9.42 28.21
N TYR A 46 12.20 8.85 29.35
CA TYR A 46 13.05 7.68 29.40
C TYR A 46 12.51 6.70 30.43
N VAL A 47 12.75 5.41 30.19
CA VAL A 47 12.40 4.35 31.13
C VAL A 47 13.66 3.92 31.86
N GLN A 48 13.72 4.16 33.16
CA GLN A 48 14.81 3.73 34.04
C GLN A 48 14.23 3.02 35.25
N ASP A 49 14.75 1.83 35.56
CA ASP A 49 14.34 1.01 36.71
C ASP A 49 12.81 0.77 36.79
N GLY A 50 12.17 0.58 35.63
CA GLY A 50 10.73 0.37 35.52
C GLY A 50 9.87 1.61 35.77
N ARG A 51 10.49 2.80 35.90
CA ARG A 51 9.81 4.09 36.04
C ARG A 51 9.91 4.90 34.74
N LEU A 52 8.82 5.53 34.36
CA LEU A 52 8.78 6.50 33.27
C LEU A 52 9.10 7.88 33.84
N ASN A 53 10.25 8.43 33.47
CA ASN A 53 10.68 9.76 33.91
C ASN A 53 10.54 10.75 32.74
N LYS A 54 9.83 11.86 32.97
CA LYS A 54 9.73 12.95 32.00
C LYS A 54 10.99 13.81 32.08
N ARG A 55 11.62 14.09 30.93
CA ARG A 55 12.70 15.08 30.85
C ARG A 55 12.13 16.49 30.67
N PRO A 56 12.83 17.53 31.16
CA PRO A 56 12.36 18.90 31.05
C PRO A 56 12.35 19.41 29.60
N GLY A 57 13.08 18.78 28.67
CA GLY A 57 13.07 19.18 27.26
C GLY A 57 11.71 18.94 26.59
N THR A 58 11.12 20.04 26.13
CA THR A 58 9.93 20.03 25.27
C THR A 58 10.16 20.95 24.08
N ALA A 59 9.71 20.54 22.90
CA ALA A 59 9.62 21.39 21.71
C ALA A 59 8.15 21.56 21.31
N ASN A 60 7.84 22.54 20.47
CA ASN A 60 6.49 22.73 19.95
C ASN A 60 6.52 22.93 18.42
N PHE A 61 6.15 21.88 17.69
CA PHE A 61 6.27 21.89 16.23
C PHE A 61 5.28 22.82 15.55
N LEU A 62 4.14 23.11 16.15
CA LEU A 62 3.20 24.10 15.61
C LEU A 62 3.73 25.52 15.73
N THR A 63 4.47 25.81 16.81
CA THR A 63 5.17 27.09 16.98
C THR A 63 6.23 27.24 15.89
N ASP A 64 7.09 26.24 15.72
CA ASP A 64 8.13 26.24 14.69
C ASP A 64 7.53 26.35 13.28
N LEU A 65 6.49 25.56 12.99
CA LEU A 65 5.77 25.59 11.71
C LEU A 65 5.21 26.99 11.43
N ASN A 66 4.60 27.64 12.43
CA ASN A 66 4.03 28.98 12.28
C ASN A 66 5.13 30.04 12.08
N VAL A 67 6.26 29.92 12.77
CA VAL A 67 7.43 30.80 12.58
C VAL A 67 7.93 30.68 11.14
N TYR A 68 8.15 29.46 10.63
CA TYR A 68 8.60 29.27 9.24
C TYR A 68 7.56 29.70 8.21
N ARG A 69 6.27 29.50 8.48
CA ARG A 69 5.18 30.01 7.63
C ARG A 69 5.18 31.54 7.55
N LYS A 70 5.35 32.24 8.68
CA LYS A 70 5.26 33.71 8.75
C LYS A 70 6.56 34.42 8.35
N THR A 71 7.69 33.71 8.34
CA THR A 71 8.99 34.29 7.95
C THR A 71 9.06 34.41 6.43
N ILE A 72 8.94 35.62 5.90
CA ILE A 72 9.04 35.89 4.46
C ILE A 72 10.52 35.99 4.07
N ILE A 73 10.96 35.14 3.12
CA ILE A 73 12.36 35.10 2.67
C ILE A 73 12.54 35.85 1.35
N ARG A 74 11.56 35.80 0.44
CA ARG A 74 11.62 36.49 -0.85
C ARG A 74 10.26 37.00 -1.29
N MET A 75 10.27 38.06 -2.09
CA MET A 75 9.10 38.51 -2.85
C MET A 75 9.25 37.97 -4.27
N GLU A 76 8.34 37.10 -4.68
CA GLU A 76 8.29 36.61 -6.05
C GLU A 76 7.70 37.71 -6.95
N LYS A 77 8.46 38.11 -7.97
CA LYS A 77 8.00 39.06 -8.98
C LYS A 77 7.46 38.25 -10.16
N GLY A 78 6.14 38.10 -10.24
CA GLY A 78 5.46 37.45 -11.36
C GLY A 78 4.11 38.11 -11.64
N GLY A 79 3.98 38.80 -12.78
CA GLY A 79 2.78 39.55 -13.15
C GLY A 79 2.63 40.90 -12.42
N ASP A 80 1.39 41.39 -12.29
CA ASP A 80 1.06 42.71 -11.74
C ASP A 80 1.13 42.80 -10.20
N GLU A 81 1.29 41.69 -9.48
CA GLU A 81 1.38 41.68 -8.00
C GLU A 81 2.57 40.85 -7.49
N ALA A 82 3.33 41.43 -6.56
CA ALA A 82 4.43 40.74 -5.90
C ALA A 82 3.89 39.82 -4.78
N ARG A 83 4.20 38.52 -4.84
CA ARG A 83 3.74 37.54 -3.84
C ARG A 83 4.83 37.27 -2.79
N PRO A 84 4.54 37.35 -1.48
CA PRO A 84 5.49 36.94 -0.46
C PRO A 84 5.63 35.42 -0.42
N MET A 85 6.88 34.92 -0.39
CA MET A 85 7.18 33.51 -0.23
C MET A 85 7.78 33.24 1.15
N SER A 86 7.21 32.28 1.87
CA SER A 86 7.62 31.93 3.23
C SER A 86 8.88 31.05 3.26
N ALA A 87 9.52 31.00 4.42
CA ALA A 87 10.60 30.06 4.70
C ALA A 87 10.13 28.60 4.56
N LEU A 88 8.89 28.33 4.98
CA LEU A 88 8.30 27.00 4.89
C LEU A 88 8.12 26.56 3.43
N GLU A 89 7.63 27.45 2.58
CA GLU A 89 7.41 27.21 1.14
C GLU A 89 8.71 26.94 0.37
N ILE A 90 9.75 27.73 0.61
CA ILE A 90 11.03 27.61 -0.11
C ILE A 90 11.88 26.46 0.45
N GLY A 91 11.71 26.16 1.74
CA GLY A 91 12.57 25.26 2.50
C GLY A 91 13.88 25.92 2.94
N SER A 92 14.63 25.22 3.78
CA SER A 92 15.95 25.67 4.23
C SER A 92 16.96 25.78 3.09
N ALA A 93 17.76 26.85 3.07
CA ALA A 93 18.82 27.07 2.08
C ALA A 93 19.93 25.99 2.11
N ASN A 94 20.04 25.23 3.20
CA ASN A 94 20.99 24.14 3.34
C ASN A 94 20.49 22.81 2.74
N ASN A 95 19.26 22.77 2.23
CA ASN A 95 18.69 21.56 1.66
C ASN A 95 19.35 21.21 0.33
N ILE A 96 19.58 19.92 0.08
CA ILE A 96 20.29 19.44 -1.12
C ILE A 96 19.49 18.30 -1.78
N PRO A 97 19.10 18.41 -3.06
CA PRO A 97 18.98 19.65 -3.80
C PRO A 97 17.95 20.60 -3.14
N THR A 98 18.09 21.89 -3.43
CA THR A 98 16.98 22.83 -3.23
C THR A 98 15.83 22.50 -4.21
N PRO A 99 14.59 22.94 -3.95
CA PRO A 99 13.48 22.72 -4.88
C PRO A 99 13.77 23.19 -6.32
N ASP A 100 14.33 24.39 -6.47
CA ASP A 100 14.70 24.97 -7.77
C ASP A 100 15.78 24.12 -8.48
N GLN A 101 16.77 23.61 -7.73
CA GLN A 101 17.82 22.73 -8.26
C GLN A 101 17.27 21.38 -8.71
N LEU A 102 16.32 20.81 -7.97
CA LEU A 102 15.67 19.55 -8.36
C LEU A 102 14.91 19.72 -9.67
N MET A 103 14.07 20.76 -9.76
CA MET A 103 13.28 21.03 -10.95
C MET A 103 14.14 21.34 -12.18
N ALA A 104 15.22 22.11 -12.03
CA ALA A 104 16.16 22.37 -13.11
C ALA A 104 16.78 21.07 -13.67
N LYS A 105 17.22 20.16 -12.78
CA LYS A 105 17.79 18.86 -13.19
C LYS A 105 16.76 17.98 -13.91
N LEU A 106 15.51 17.99 -13.47
CA LEU A 106 14.44 17.22 -14.13
C LEU A 106 14.07 17.82 -15.50
N ALA A 107 14.11 19.15 -15.63
CA ALA A 107 13.84 19.84 -16.89
C ALA A 107 14.88 19.51 -17.97
N GLU A 108 16.16 19.43 -17.60
CA GLU A 108 17.22 18.99 -18.51
C GLU A 108 16.97 17.58 -19.07
N ALA A 109 16.42 16.69 -18.25
CA ALA A 109 16.05 15.34 -18.68
C ALA A 109 14.82 15.33 -19.61
N GLU A 110 13.89 16.26 -19.42
CA GLU A 110 12.67 16.42 -20.25
C GLU A 110 12.97 17.04 -21.62
N ALA A 111 13.99 17.89 -21.73
CA ALA A 111 14.33 18.69 -22.93
C ALA A 111 14.80 17.88 -24.16
N ARG A 112 14.78 16.54 -24.12
CA ARG A 112 15.12 15.70 -25.28
C ARG A 112 14.08 15.91 -26.40
N PRO A 113 14.49 16.06 -27.67
CA PRO A 113 13.58 16.39 -28.77
C PRO A 113 12.53 15.28 -28.94
N ARG A 114 11.27 15.60 -28.65
CA ARG A 114 10.12 14.75 -28.95
C ARG A 114 9.63 15.06 -30.37
N LYS A 115 9.20 14.03 -31.10
CA LYS A 115 8.43 14.24 -32.34
C LYS A 115 7.10 14.88 -31.95
N GLN A 116 7.03 16.20 -31.90
CA GLN A 116 5.77 16.90 -31.67
C GLN A 116 4.87 16.71 -32.88
N ASP A 117 3.66 16.19 -32.63
CA ASP A 117 2.56 16.35 -33.58
C ASP A 117 2.28 17.83 -33.77
N LYS A 118 2.10 18.26 -35.02
CA LYS A 118 1.91 19.68 -35.37
C LYS A 118 0.65 20.29 -34.75
N ASP A 119 -0.28 19.45 -34.31
CA ASP A 119 -1.57 19.83 -33.75
C ASP A 119 -1.63 19.71 -32.20
N ALA A 120 -0.52 19.33 -31.55
CA ALA A 120 -0.47 19.23 -30.09
C ALA A 120 -0.36 20.62 -29.43
N PRO A 121 -1.03 20.86 -28.29
CA PRO A 121 -0.88 22.10 -27.54
C PRO A 121 0.59 22.33 -27.13
N PRO A 122 1.02 23.59 -26.98
CA PRO A 122 2.39 23.91 -26.63
C PRO A 122 2.77 23.25 -25.29
N HIS A 123 3.86 22.49 -25.31
CA HIS A 123 4.39 21.83 -24.12
C HIS A 123 4.83 22.86 -23.08
N ILE A 124 4.27 22.77 -21.86
CA ILE A 124 4.65 23.60 -20.73
C ILE A 124 5.75 22.87 -19.95
N PRO A 125 6.96 23.44 -19.79
CA PRO A 125 8.06 22.78 -19.09
C PRO A 125 7.71 22.39 -17.65
N LEU A 126 8.22 21.25 -17.18
CA LEU A 126 7.99 20.78 -15.81
C LEU A 126 8.26 21.84 -14.71
N PRO A 127 9.34 22.65 -14.73
CA PRO A 127 9.55 23.67 -13.69
C PRO A 127 8.42 24.70 -13.61
N VAL A 128 7.85 25.08 -14.76
CA VAL A 128 6.74 26.04 -14.82
C VAL A 128 5.47 25.41 -14.24
N ARG A 129 5.18 24.16 -14.60
CA ARG A 129 4.04 23.41 -14.03
C ARG A 129 4.18 23.22 -12.52
N ALA A 130 5.37 22.88 -12.04
CA ALA A 130 5.67 22.74 -10.62
C ALA A 130 5.49 24.07 -9.87
N ALA A 131 6.00 25.17 -10.40
CA ALA A 131 5.84 26.50 -9.81
C ALA A 131 4.36 26.92 -9.73
N ASN A 132 3.58 26.70 -10.79
CA ASN A 132 2.14 26.98 -10.78
C ASN A 132 1.39 26.12 -9.73
N THR A 133 1.79 24.86 -9.59
CA THR A 133 1.16 23.92 -8.64
C THR A 133 1.44 24.32 -7.19
N GLU A 134 2.69 24.69 -6.88
CA GLU A 134 3.03 25.24 -5.56
C GLU A 134 2.30 26.56 -5.29
N ALA A 135 2.24 27.47 -6.27
CA ALA A 135 1.53 28.74 -6.09
C ALA A 135 0.04 28.53 -5.74
N GLU A 136 -0.62 27.55 -6.37
CA GLU A 136 -2.01 27.20 -6.07
C GLU A 136 -2.18 26.54 -4.69
N LEU A 137 -1.25 25.68 -4.29
CA LEU A 137 -1.24 25.08 -2.95
C LEU A 137 -1.07 26.17 -1.87
N TRP A 138 -0.06 27.02 -2.04
CA TRP A 138 0.30 28.02 -1.05
C TRP A 138 -0.72 29.15 -0.96
N SER A 139 -1.39 29.54 -2.05
CA SER A 139 -2.50 30.51 -1.95
C SER A 139 -3.60 29.99 -1.01
N LYS A 140 -4.02 28.72 -1.15
CA LYS A 140 -4.99 28.09 -0.26
C LYS A 140 -4.52 28.02 1.20
N ILE A 141 -3.23 27.85 1.43
CA ILE A 141 -2.63 27.82 2.79
C ILE A 141 -2.58 29.23 3.38
N TRP A 142 -2.28 30.25 2.58
CA TRP A 142 -2.26 31.64 3.03
C TRP A 142 -3.66 32.17 3.34
N ASP A 143 -4.66 31.77 2.56
CA ASP A 143 -6.05 32.21 2.71
C ASP A 143 -6.75 31.60 3.95
N LYS A 144 -6.21 30.52 4.53
CA LYS A 144 -6.73 29.88 5.74
C LYS A 144 -6.01 30.39 7.00
N GLU A 145 -6.75 30.83 8.01
CA GLU A 145 -6.16 31.21 9.31
C GLU A 145 -5.48 30.02 10.00
N GLU A 146 -6.10 28.83 9.96
CA GLU A 146 -5.55 27.58 10.51
C GLU A 146 -5.04 26.66 9.38
N ALA A 147 -3.73 26.73 9.12
CA ALA A 147 -3.04 25.94 8.08
C ALA A 147 -2.72 24.49 8.51
N TYR A 148 -3.30 24.02 9.61
CA TYR A 148 -3.00 22.72 10.20
C TYR A 148 -4.30 21.99 10.53
N ASP A 149 -4.38 20.72 10.16
CA ASP A 149 -5.58 19.89 10.18
C ASP A 149 -5.55 18.83 11.31
N GLY A 150 -4.58 18.91 12.22
CA GLY A 150 -4.42 17.93 13.30
C GLY A 150 -3.72 16.64 12.88
N VAL A 151 -3.29 16.51 11.62
CA VAL A 151 -2.66 15.30 11.09
C VAL A 151 -1.15 15.46 11.02
N ILE A 152 -0.43 14.50 11.61
CA ILE A 152 1.02 14.37 11.45
C ILE A 152 1.44 12.93 11.22
N SER A 153 2.61 12.77 10.63
CA SER A 153 3.39 11.53 10.68
C SER A 153 4.75 11.83 11.29
N ALA A 154 5.32 10.91 12.06
CA ALA A 154 6.61 11.16 12.68
C ALA A 154 7.44 9.88 12.80
N ALA A 155 8.75 10.04 12.75
CA ALA A 155 9.71 8.96 12.90
C ALA A 155 10.93 9.41 13.69
N LEU A 156 11.32 8.61 14.68
CA LEU A 156 12.46 8.85 15.54
C LEU A 156 13.63 7.97 15.11
N GLY A 157 14.72 8.59 14.66
CA GLY A 157 16.00 7.94 14.43
C GLY A 157 16.80 7.75 15.74
N ASN A 158 18.12 7.62 15.63
CA ASN A 158 18.98 7.54 16.81
C ASN A 158 19.16 8.91 17.49
N ARG A 159 19.30 9.96 16.69
CA ARG A 159 19.57 11.33 17.16
C ARG A 159 18.51 12.31 16.70
N TYR A 160 17.88 12.06 15.57
CA TYR A 160 16.96 13.01 14.95
C TYR A 160 15.52 12.50 14.92
N LEU A 161 14.58 13.36 15.26
CA LEU A 161 13.15 13.17 15.10
C LEU A 161 12.68 13.94 13.87
N ILE A 162 11.94 13.30 12.97
CA ILE A 162 11.24 14.00 11.89
C ILE A 162 9.74 14.03 12.19
N VAL A 163 9.13 15.20 12.06
CA VAL A 163 7.69 15.44 12.13
C VAL A 163 7.23 15.98 10.78
N VAL A 164 6.34 15.25 10.11
CA VAL A 164 5.76 15.55 8.80
C VAL A 164 4.37 16.12 9.02
N VAL A 165 4.09 17.25 8.37
CA VAL A 165 2.79 17.94 8.36
C VAL A 165 2.24 17.88 6.93
N PRO A 166 1.34 16.94 6.62
CA PRO A 166 0.96 16.64 5.23
C PRO A 166 0.23 17.79 4.53
N VAL A 167 -0.64 18.50 5.24
CA VAL A 167 -1.46 19.59 4.68
C VAL A 167 -0.64 20.75 4.11
N VAL A 168 0.56 21.01 4.66
CA VAL A 168 1.51 22.01 4.13
C VAL A 168 2.69 21.37 3.38
N ARG A 169 2.65 20.05 3.15
CA ARG A 169 3.71 19.27 2.49
C ARG A 169 5.11 19.57 3.00
N CYS A 170 5.26 19.71 4.31
CA CYS A 170 6.54 19.99 4.94
C CYS A 170 6.87 18.98 6.01
N PHE A 171 8.16 18.83 6.29
CA PHE A 171 8.61 18.17 7.52
C PHE A 171 9.66 19.00 8.24
N LEU A 172 9.66 18.83 9.56
CA LEU A 172 10.52 19.48 10.53
C LEU A 172 11.44 18.43 11.14
N VAL A 173 12.72 18.77 11.27
CA VAL A 173 13.76 17.91 11.84
C VAL A 173 14.17 18.49 13.18
N TYR A 174 14.09 17.66 14.21
CA TYR A 174 14.52 17.96 15.56
C TYR A 174 15.70 17.08 15.92
N GLU A 175 16.65 17.63 16.68
CA GLU A 175 17.74 16.88 17.26
C GLU A 175 17.48 16.64 18.74
N VAL A 176 17.67 15.39 19.15
CA VAL A 176 17.53 14.93 20.52
C VAL A 176 18.94 14.82 21.11
N ILE A 177 19.32 15.83 21.90
CA ILE A 177 20.64 15.89 22.55
C ILE A 177 20.46 15.81 24.06
N GLY A 178 20.87 14.68 24.64
CA GLY A 178 20.70 14.47 26.08
C GLY A 178 19.24 14.61 26.48
N GLU A 179 18.91 15.69 27.19
CA GLU A 179 17.55 15.98 27.66
C GLU A 179 16.80 17.03 26.86
N GLN A 180 17.36 17.52 25.76
CA GLN A 180 16.81 18.62 24.95
C GLN A 180 16.34 18.12 23.59
N ILE A 181 15.30 18.80 23.07
CA ILE A 181 14.79 18.64 21.71
C ILE A 181 14.91 20.00 21.03
N GLU A 182 15.74 20.09 19.99
CA GLU A 182 16.04 21.35 19.32
C GLU A 182 15.68 21.31 17.82
N PRO A 183 15.00 22.32 17.26
CA PRO A 183 14.75 22.36 15.83
C PRO A 183 16.06 22.54 15.07
N ARG A 184 16.29 21.70 14.05
CA ARG A 184 17.52 21.71 13.23
C ARG A 184 17.31 21.96 11.76
N GLY A 185 16.13 21.69 11.22
CA GLY A 185 15.87 21.93 9.81
C GLY A 185 14.41 21.72 9.43
N TRP A 186 14.09 22.13 8.21
CA TRP A 186 12.79 21.90 7.60
C TRP A 186 12.93 21.79 6.08
N ARG A 187 11.99 21.09 5.45
CA ARG A 187 11.92 20.95 3.99
C ARG A 187 10.47 20.91 3.55
N ASN A 188 10.16 21.68 2.50
CA ASN A 188 8.98 21.47 1.68
C ASN A 188 9.26 20.28 0.75
N TYR A 189 8.53 19.18 0.94
CA TYR A 189 8.63 17.99 0.09
C TYR A 189 7.58 18.00 -1.04
N GLY A 190 6.71 18.99 -1.12
CA GLY A 190 5.70 19.12 -2.18
C GLY A 190 6.32 19.13 -3.57
N VAL A 191 7.41 19.88 -3.75
CA VAL A 191 8.19 19.88 -5.00
C VAL A 191 8.78 18.51 -5.32
N ASP A 192 9.13 17.73 -4.30
CA ASP A 192 9.67 16.39 -4.46
C ASP A 192 8.61 15.39 -4.97
N LEU A 193 7.32 15.69 -4.81
CA LEU A 193 6.22 14.88 -5.34
C LEU A 193 6.10 14.98 -6.88
N TYR A 194 6.62 16.05 -7.47
CA TYR A 194 6.51 16.31 -8.91
C TYR A 194 7.50 15.51 -9.76
N VAL A 195 8.34 14.67 -9.15
CA VAL A 195 9.18 13.74 -9.90
C VAL A 195 8.28 12.79 -10.71
N PRO A 196 8.37 12.77 -12.06
CA PRO A 196 7.42 12.03 -12.88
C PRO A 196 7.59 10.51 -12.78
N THR A 197 8.84 10.02 -12.76
CA THR A 197 9.14 8.58 -12.78
C THR A 197 10.07 8.20 -11.64
N VAL A 198 11.37 8.49 -11.77
CA VAL A 198 12.41 8.10 -10.82
C VAL A 198 13.49 9.17 -10.78
N TRP A 199 14.04 9.45 -9.59
CA TRP A 199 15.22 10.29 -9.39
C TRP A 199 16.20 9.61 -8.44
N ASN A 200 17.46 9.44 -8.85
CA ASN A 200 18.54 8.82 -8.06
C ASN A 200 18.18 7.46 -7.42
N SER A 201 17.38 6.65 -8.10
CA SER A 201 16.96 5.35 -7.63
C SER A 201 17.10 4.30 -8.73
N THR A 202 17.30 3.05 -8.32
CA THR A 202 17.57 1.92 -9.20
C THR A 202 16.61 0.76 -8.89
N PRO A 203 16.45 -0.19 -9.81
CA PRO A 203 16.61 -0.02 -11.26
C PRO A 203 15.62 1.04 -11.81
N LEU A 204 15.91 1.59 -12.98
CA LEU A 204 14.99 2.44 -13.72
C LEU A 204 13.81 1.61 -14.25
N PRO A 205 12.61 2.20 -14.46
CA PRO A 205 11.45 1.48 -14.97
C PRO A 205 11.72 0.71 -16.28
N GLN A 206 12.50 1.31 -17.18
CA GLN A 206 12.91 0.66 -18.43
C GLN A 206 13.81 -0.56 -18.19
N GLU A 207 14.74 -0.47 -17.23
CA GLU A 207 15.62 -1.59 -16.88
C GLU A 207 14.82 -2.76 -16.29
N ILE A 208 13.79 -2.45 -15.48
CA ILE A 208 12.86 -3.47 -14.97
C ILE A 208 12.13 -4.14 -16.11
N PHE A 209 11.58 -3.35 -17.03
CA PHE A 209 10.89 -3.87 -18.21
C PHE A 209 11.81 -4.79 -19.02
N ASP A 210 13.05 -4.37 -19.27
CA ASP A 210 14.05 -5.14 -20.01
C ASP A 210 14.46 -6.45 -19.31
N GLN A 211 14.22 -6.59 -18.02
CA GLN A 211 14.45 -7.83 -17.25
C GLN A 211 13.24 -8.80 -17.27
N LEU A 212 12.05 -8.36 -17.71
CA LEU A 212 10.87 -9.22 -17.76
C LEU A 212 11.01 -10.34 -18.80
N PRO A 213 10.35 -11.50 -18.58
CA PRO A 213 10.26 -12.58 -19.58
C PRO A 213 9.68 -12.10 -20.92
N LYS A 214 10.10 -12.70 -22.04
CA LYS A 214 9.69 -12.29 -23.39
C LYS A 214 8.18 -12.34 -23.58
N GLU A 215 7.54 -13.37 -23.05
CA GLU A 215 6.09 -13.57 -23.16
C GLU A 215 5.32 -12.42 -22.51
N VAL A 216 5.82 -11.91 -21.38
CA VAL A 216 5.22 -10.78 -20.65
C VAL A 216 5.44 -9.47 -21.41
N LYS A 217 6.61 -9.30 -22.03
CA LYS A 217 6.93 -8.13 -22.86
C LYS A 217 6.08 -8.07 -24.12
N GLU A 218 5.83 -9.20 -24.76
CA GLU A 218 4.98 -9.28 -25.96
C GLU A 218 3.51 -9.00 -25.65
N GLU A 219 3.02 -9.43 -24.48
CA GLU A 219 1.63 -9.22 -24.06
C GLU A 219 1.34 -7.78 -23.57
N HIS A 220 2.33 -7.13 -22.95
CA HIS A 220 2.14 -5.83 -22.27
C HIS A 220 3.03 -4.69 -22.78
N GLY A 221 3.95 -4.95 -23.72
CA GLY A 221 5.04 -4.04 -24.04
C GLY A 221 4.64 -2.74 -24.71
N GLU A 222 3.69 -2.77 -25.65
CA GLU A 222 3.22 -1.55 -26.31
C GLU A 222 2.42 -0.67 -25.33
N GLY A 223 1.47 -1.26 -24.61
CA GLY A 223 0.65 -0.53 -23.64
C GLY A 223 1.42 0.04 -22.45
N LEU A 224 2.44 -0.68 -21.96
CA LEU A 224 3.28 -0.17 -20.86
C LEU A 224 4.14 1.01 -21.33
N LYS A 225 4.72 0.90 -22.52
CA LYS A 225 5.55 1.97 -23.09
C LYS A 225 4.72 3.22 -23.38
N GLU A 226 3.53 3.06 -23.96
CA GLU A 226 2.58 4.15 -24.16
C GLU A 226 2.15 4.80 -22.84
N GLN A 227 1.91 4.02 -21.79
CA GLN A 227 1.56 4.56 -20.46
C GLN A 227 2.73 5.32 -19.82
N LEU A 228 3.96 4.81 -19.93
CA LEU A 228 5.17 5.49 -19.45
C LEU A 228 5.41 6.79 -20.21
N GLU A 229 5.18 6.79 -21.53
CA GLU A 229 5.28 7.99 -22.36
C GLU A 229 4.15 8.98 -22.05
N ALA A 230 2.92 8.51 -21.86
CA ALA A 230 1.74 9.32 -21.55
C ALA A 230 1.88 10.08 -20.21
N MET A 231 2.45 9.44 -19.19
CA MET A 231 2.73 10.07 -17.89
C MET A 231 3.75 11.22 -17.99
N SER A 232 4.50 11.31 -19.10
CA SER A 232 5.47 12.38 -19.36
C SER A 232 4.92 13.53 -20.22
N THR A 233 3.70 13.41 -20.75
CA THR A 233 3.13 14.29 -21.79
C THR A 233 1.92 15.10 -21.32
N ASP A 234 1.85 15.44 -20.04
CA ASP A 234 0.72 16.25 -19.57
C ASP A 234 0.87 17.71 -20.04
N ALA A 235 -0.01 18.15 -20.94
CA ALA A 235 -0.08 19.54 -21.41
C ALA A 235 -0.73 20.47 -20.35
N ALA A 236 -1.12 19.93 -19.20
CA ALA A 236 -1.71 20.67 -18.10
C ALA A 236 -0.79 21.80 -17.60
N LYS A 237 -1.40 22.93 -17.23
CA LYS A 237 -0.70 24.08 -16.64
C LYS A 237 -0.18 23.81 -15.22
N VAL A 238 -0.77 22.83 -14.54
CA VAL A 238 -0.47 22.40 -13.17
C VAL A 238 -0.35 20.88 -13.12
N ILE A 239 0.38 20.38 -12.13
CA ILE A 239 0.56 18.95 -11.88
C ILE A 239 -0.55 18.49 -10.95
N ALA A 240 -1.32 17.50 -11.37
CA ALA A 240 -2.38 16.95 -10.54
C ALA A 240 -1.77 16.33 -9.27
N THR A 241 -2.14 16.87 -8.11
CA THR A 241 -1.78 16.30 -6.80
C THR A 241 -3.01 16.19 -5.92
N LYS A 242 -2.96 15.25 -4.99
CA LYS A 242 -4.00 15.02 -3.99
C LYS A 242 -3.53 15.56 -2.64
N ASP A 243 -4.48 15.67 -1.70
CA ASP A 243 -4.15 15.93 -0.29
C ASP A 243 -3.24 14.79 0.20
N SER A 244 -2.10 15.17 0.77
CA SER A 244 -1.04 14.22 1.11
C SER A 244 -1.47 13.31 2.25
N GLU A 245 -1.27 12.00 2.08
CA GLU A 245 -1.42 11.00 3.13
C GLU A 245 -0.06 10.35 3.36
N THR A 246 0.61 10.71 4.45
CA THR A 246 2.00 10.32 4.65
C THR A 246 2.19 9.18 5.62
N TRP A 247 3.28 8.47 5.43
CA TRP A 247 3.89 7.58 6.42
C TRP A 247 5.40 7.77 6.35
N ILE A 248 6.04 7.96 7.50
CA ILE A 248 7.49 8.12 7.56
C ILE A 248 8.09 7.04 8.46
N ILE A 249 9.26 6.56 8.06
CA ILE A 249 10.05 5.60 8.81
C ILE A 249 11.48 6.09 8.91
N ALA A 250 12.08 5.89 10.08
CA ALA A 250 13.52 6.07 10.30
C ALA A 250 14.19 4.69 10.25
N GLY A 251 15.36 4.59 9.61
CA GLY A 251 16.15 3.37 9.57
C GLY A 251 17.64 3.61 9.46
N GLY A 252 18.42 2.59 9.79
CA GLY A 252 19.87 2.60 9.73
C GLY A 252 20.49 1.74 10.83
N ALA A 253 21.20 0.68 10.46
CA ALA A 253 21.90 -0.21 11.39
C ALA A 253 23.25 0.35 11.89
N GLY A 254 23.43 1.68 11.89
CA GLY A 254 24.71 2.30 12.20
C GLY A 254 24.60 3.61 12.98
N PRO A 255 25.58 3.92 13.85
CA PRO A 255 25.56 5.09 14.72
C PRO A 255 25.71 6.44 14.00
N ALA A 256 25.96 6.44 12.68
CA ALA A 256 26.42 7.63 11.94
C ALA A 256 25.50 8.12 10.82
N SER A 257 24.35 7.50 10.57
CA SER A 257 23.40 8.05 9.59
C SER A 257 21.98 7.66 9.94
N ASP A 258 21.24 8.60 10.54
CA ASP A 258 19.79 8.52 10.49
C ASP A 258 19.37 8.69 9.02
N ARG A 259 18.56 7.76 8.54
CA ARG A 259 18.00 7.73 7.19
C ARG A 259 16.49 7.66 7.33
N TRP A 260 15.80 8.29 6.39
CA TRP A 260 14.35 8.29 6.40
C TRP A 260 13.81 7.92 5.05
N VAL A 261 12.67 7.24 5.08
CA VAL A 261 11.83 7.03 3.92
C VAL A 261 10.46 7.61 4.24
N LEU A 262 10.04 8.57 3.44
CA LEU A 262 8.71 9.14 3.44
C LEU A 262 7.93 8.49 2.31
N ILE A 263 6.73 8.02 2.62
CA ILE A 263 5.77 7.53 1.63
C ILE A 263 4.60 8.50 1.65
N ASP A 264 4.23 9.02 0.49
CA ASP A 264 2.96 9.74 0.28
C ASP A 264 2.06 8.83 -0.55
N PHE A 265 1.08 8.21 0.11
CA PHE A 265 0.20 7.22 -0.53
C PHE A 265 -0.75 7.87 -1.52
N ALA A 266 -1.28 9.04 -1.19
CA ALA A 266 -2.26 9.75 -2.01
C ALA A 266 -1.64 10.19 -3.34
N ASN A 267 -0.40 10.67 -3.29
CA ASN A 267 0.40 11.10 -4.45
C ASN A 267 1.33 10.00 -4.99
N THR A 268 1.23 8.78 -4.47
CA THR A 268 1.96 7.60 -4.93
C THR A 268 3.47 7.80 -5.05
N ARG A 269 4.10 8.40 -4.03
CA ARG A 269 5.56 8.64 -3.99
C ARG A 269 6.24 7.94 -2.83
N VAL A 270 7.45 7.45 -3.08
CA VAL A 270 8.42 7.04 -2.05
C VAL A 270 9.65 7.92 -2.19
N LEU A 271 10.02 8.59 -1.10
CA LEU A 271 11.11 9.56 -1.05
C LEU A 271 12.08 9.15 0.05
N SER A 272 13.37 9.16 -0.25
CA SER A 272 14.41 8.92 0.76
C SER A 272 15.16 10.19 1.10
N TYR A 273 15.39 10.38 2.40
CA TYR A 273 16.07 11.56 2.95
C TYR A 273 17.25 11.14 3.83
N HIS A 274 18.23 12.02 3.89
CA HIS A 274 19.34 11.95 4.83
C HIS A 274 19.60 13.33 5.44
N PHE A 275 20.04 13.37 6.70
CA PHE A 275 20.29 14.58 7.44
C PHE A 275 21.70 14.49 8.04
N PRO A 276 22.71 15.05 7.37
CA PRO A 276 24.09 15.08 7.86
C PRO A 276 24.34 16.11 8.97
N GLY A 277 23.30 16.74 9.53
CA GLY A 277 23.40 17.70 10.64
C GLY A 277 23.37 19.18 10.25
N LYS A 278 23.37 19.53 8.96
CA LYS A 278 23.33 20.94 8.47
C LYS A 278 22.11 21.29 7.63
N GLY A 279 21.64 20.34 6.84
CA GLY A 279 20.53 20.52 5.90
C GLY A 279 19.99 19.16 5.49
N ILE A 280 18.79 19.15 4.90
CA ILE A 280 18.11 17.91 4.55
C ILE A 280 18.44 17.56 3.11
N GLU A 281 18.98 16.37 2.93
CA GLU A 281 19.36 15.84 1.64
C GLU A 281 18.26 14.93 1.11
N LEU A 282 17.59 15.31 0.03
CA LEU A 282 16.77 14.38 -0.75
C LEU A 282 17.72 13.47 -1.52
N ARG A 283 17.58 12.17 -1.33
CA ARG A 283 18.50 11.17 -1.85
C ARG A 283 17.94 10.44 -3.05
N SER A 284 16.66 10.11 -3.03
CA SER A 284 15.99 9.52 -4.17
C SER A 284 14.47 9.68 -4.10
N VAL A 285 13.82 9.58 -5.25
CA VAL A 285 12.36 9.56 -5.38
C VAL A 285 11.95 8.47 -6.36
N ARG A 286 10.86 7.76 -6.05
CA ARG A 286 10.18 6.85 -6.97
C ARG A 286 8.70 7.14 -7.04
N ASN A 287 8.15 7.06 -8.24
CA ASN A 287 6.73 7.06 -8.51
C ASN A 287 6.19 5.62 -8.43
N MET A 288 5.38 5.34 -7.40
CA MET A 288 4.78 4.04 -7.19
C MET A 288 3.73 3.70 -8.26
N GLU A 289 3.07 4.68 -8.88
CA GLU A 289 2.16 4.38 -10.00
C GLU A 289 2.91 3.73 -11.14
N VAL A 290 4.11 4.23 -11.46
CA VAL A 290 4.99 3.66 -12.48
C VAL A 290 5.43 2.26 -12.10
N ASP A 291 5.86 2.06 -10.86
CA ASP A 291 6.28 0.73 -10.37
C ASP A 291 5.08 -0.25 -10.31
N LEU A 292 3.85 0.23 -10.10
CA LEU A 292 2.62 -0.58 -10.14
C LEU A 292 2.20 -0.99 -11.55
N LEU A 293 2.69 -0.32 -12.60
CA LEU A 293 2.43 -0.73 -13.99
C LEU A 293 3.09 -2.05 -14.35
N ILE A 294 4.10 -2.48 -13.58
CA ILE A 294 4.78 -3.76 -13.81
C ILE A 294 3.72 -4.89 -13.82
N PRO A 295 3.63 -5.68 -14.91
CA PRO A 295 2.47 -6.54 -15.17
C PRO A 295 2.45 -7.85 -14.36
N SER A 296 3.56 -8.24 -13.72
CA SER A 296 3.68 -9.52 -13.01
C SER A 296 4.67 -9.45 -11.83
N SER A 297 4.85 -10.58 -11.14
CA SER A 297 5.84 -10.71 -10.06
C SER A 297 7.25 -10.34 -10.56
N TYR A 298 7.81 -9.23 -10.08
CA TYR A 298 9.21 -8.84 -10.29
C TYR A 298 10.03 -9.25 -9.09
N ASN A 299 11.13 -10.01 -9.31
CA ASN A 299 12.00 -10.53 -8.24
C ASN A 299 11.23 -11.19 -7.07
N SER A 300 10.12 -11.85 -7.38
CA SER A 300 9.25 -12.51 -6.41
C SER A 300 9.25 -14.02 -6.69
N THR A 301 9.52 -14.81 -5.65
CA THR A 301 9.58 -16.28 -5.72
C THR A 301 8.70 -16.90 -4.62
N PRO A 302 8.01 -18.03 -4.90
CA PRO A 302 7.86 -18.65 -6.22
C PRO A 302 7.06 -17.75 -7.19
N ASP A 303 7.26 -17.95 -8.49
CA ASP A 303 6.43 -17.29 -9.49
C ASP A 303 4.97 -17.79 -9.43
N GLN A 304 4.04 -17.04 -10.01
CA GLN A 304 2.62 -17.37 -9.92
C GLN A 304 2.26 -18.73 -10.57
N ARG A 305 2.90 -19.10 -11.68
CA ARG A 305 2.59 -20.37 -12.36
C ARG A 305 3.10 -21.55 -11.55
N GLN A 306 4.32 -21.43 -11.02
CA GLN A 306 4.91 -22.40 -10.12
C GLN A 306 4.05 -22.59 -8.87
N LEU A 307 3.61 -21.49 -8.24
CA LEU A 307 2.74 -21.57 -7.06
C LEU A 307 1.43 -22.31 -7.35
N PHE A 308 0.79 -22.06 -8.49
CA PHE A 308 -0.42 -22.78 -8.89
C PHE A 308 -0.15 -24.27 -9.19
N GLN A 309 0.97 -24.59 -9.83
CA GLN A 309 1.39 -25.97 -10.09
C GLN A 309 1.66 -26.73 -8.79
N GLU A 310 2.35 -26.11 -7.83
CA GLU A 310 2.59 -26.68 -6.51
C GLU A 310 1.29 -26.92 -5.74
N PHE A 311 0.35 -25.97 -5.80
CA PHE A 311 -0.98 -26.12 -5.19
C PHE A 311 -1.77 -27.29 -5.78
N THR A 312 -1.73 -27.44 -7.11
CA THR A 312 -2.44 -28.51 -7.83
C THR A 312 -1.67 -29.84 -7.91
N ARG A 313 -0.49 -29.92 -7.29
CA ARG A 313 0.26 -31.18 -7.14
C ARG A 313 -0.47 -32.16 -6.20
N ASP A 314 -1.17 -31.63 -5.21
CA ASP A 314 -2.03 -32.44 -4.33
C ASP A 314 -3.27 -32.93 -5.08
N LYS A 315 -3.51 -34.25 -5.07
CA LYS A 315 -4.61 -34.87 -5.83
C LYS A 315 -5.99 -34.37 -5.36
N ALA A 316 -6.16 -34.11 -4.06
CA ALA A 316 -7.44 -33.67 -3.52
C ALA A 316 -7.72 -32.21 -3.88
N ARG A 317 -6.72 -31.32 -3.80
CA ARG A 317 -6.81 -29.95 -4.29
C ARG A 317 -7.08 -29.91 -5.79
N LYS A 318 -6.35 -30.70 -6.58
CA LYS A 318 -6.56 -30.78 -8.03
C LYS A 318 -7.99 -31.18 -8.38
N ALA A 319 -8.49 -32.29 -7.81
CA ALA A 319 -9.85 -32.75 -8.06
C ALA A 319 -10.90 -31.71 -7.65
N PHE A 320 -10.67 -30.99 -6.54
CA PHE A 320 -11.56 -29.93 -6.10
C PHE A 320 -11.58 -28.75 -7.08
N VAL A 321 -10.41 -28.26 -7.49
CA VAL A 321 -10.28 -27.15 -8.45
C VAL A 321 -10.89 -27.51 -9.81
N GLU A 322 -10.66 -28.73 -10.31
CA GLU A 322 -11.27 -29.25 -11.53
C GLU A 322 -12.81 -29.35 -11.41
N SER A 323 -13.34 -29.73 -10.24
CA SER A 323 -14.79 -29.76 -10.00
C SER A 323 -15.47 -28.39 -10.10
N LEU A 324 -14.70 -27.30 -9.93
CA LEU A 324 -15.16 -25.93 -10.10
C LEU A 324 -15.03 -25.41 -11.54
N GLY A 325 -14.59 -26.26 -12.46
CA GLY A 325 -14.35 -25.95 -13.87
C GLY A 325 -13.01 -25.25 -14.14
N ILE A 326 -12.12 -25.17 -13.16
CA ILE A 326 -10.81 -24.51 -13.29
C ILE A 326 -9.78 -25.55 -13.72
N VAL A 327 -9.57 -25.68 -15.03
CA VAL A 327 -8.72 -26.75 -15.60
C VAL A 327 -7.28 -26.26 -15.85
N ARG A 328 -7.04 -24.95 -15.83
CA ARG A 328 -5.72 -24.33 -16.05
C ARG A 328 -5.57 -23.06 -15.21
N PHE A 329 -4.34 -22.58 -15.08
CA PHE A 329 -4.06 -21.26 -14.53
C PHE A 329 -4.69 -20.18 -15.43
N ASP A 330 -5.64 -19.43 -14.86
CA ASP A 330 -6.25 -18.24 -15.46
C ASP A 330 -6.41 -17.18 -14.36
N LEU A 331 -5.59 -16.13 -14.43
CA LEU A 331 -5.56 -15.07 -13.42
C LEU A 331 -6.89 -14.30 -13.33
N ALA A 332 -7.59 -14.12 -14.46
CA ALA A 332 -8.87 -13.42 -14.47
C ALA A 332 -9.95 -14.21 -13.71
N GLU A 333 -9.94 -15.53 -13.84
CA GLU A 333 -10.84 -16.41 -13.09
C GLU A 333 -10.53 -16.42 -11.60
N LEU A 334 -9.24 -16.45 -11.25
CA LEU A 334 -8.79 -16.38 -9.86
C LEU A 334 -9.15 -15.02 -9.22
N ARG A 335 -9.00 -13.91 -9.95
CA ARG A 335 -9.49 -12.58 -9.50
C ARG A 335 -10.98 -12.59 -9.20
N ALA A 336 -11.79 -13.23 -10.04
CA ALA A 336 -13.23 -13.32 -9.83
C ALA A 336 -13.59 -14.11 -8.55
N ILE A 337 -12.82 -15.14 -8.19
CA ILE A 337 -13.00 -15.89 -6.94
C ILE A 337 -12.68 -15.00 -5.73
N VAL A 338 -11.57 -14.27 -5.78
CA VAL A 338 -11.19 -13.35 -4.71
C VAL A 338 -12.24 -12.26 -4.53
N GLY A 339 -12.69 -11.62 -5.63
CA GLY A 339 -13.70 -10.58 -5.58
C GLY A 339 -15.06 -11.05 -5.03
N GLN A 340 -15.44 -12.32 -5.22
CA GLN A 340 -16.65 -12.89 -4.62
C GLN A 340 -16.53 -13.12 -3.11
N ARG A 341 -15.31 -13.32 -2.60
CA ARG A 341 -15.04 -13.70 -1.21
C ARG A 341 -14.48 -12.56 -0.37
N GLN A 342 -14.00 -11.47 -0.98
CA GLN A 342 -13.68 -10.25 -0.26
C GLN A 342 -14.93 -9.77 0.49
N VAL A 343 -14.89 -9.91 1.81
CA VAL A 343 -15.98 -9.52 2.70
C VAL A 343 -16.18 -8.01 2.54
N LYS A 344 -17.43 -7.55 2.48
CA LYS A 344 -17.77 -6.11 2.46
C LYS A 344 -17.13 -5.30 3.61
N ALA A 345 -16.63 -5.97 4.66
CA ALA A 345 -15.85 -5.39 5.75
C ALA A 345 -14.48 -4.82 5.32
N ALA A 346 -14.00 -5.15 4.11
CA ALA A 346 -12.81 -4.53 3.52
C ALA A 346 -12.95 -3.00 3.31
N LYS A 347 -14.16 -2.43 3.45
CA LYS A 347 -14.39 -0.98 3.38
C LYS A 347 -13.69 -0.17 4.47
N ASN A 348 -13.35 -0.80 5.61
CA ASN A 348 -12.69 -0.12 6.73
C ASN A 348 -11.19 -0.38 6.80
N VAL A 349 -10.63 -1.15 5.87
CA VAL A 349 -9.18 -1.39 5.80
C VAL A 349 -8.57 -0.31 4.93
N SER A 350 -7.48 0.31 5.39
CA SER A 350 -6.73 1.27 4.59
C SER A 350 -6.39 0.69 3.21
N PRO A 351 -6.59 1.46 2.12
CA PRO A 351 -6.25 1.00 0.77
C PRO A 351 -4.75 0.73 0.59
N VAL A 352 -3.91 1.34 1.43
CA VAL A 352 -2.47 1.14 1.43
C VAL A 352 -1.98 0.94 2.86
N GLN A 353 -1.05 0.00 3.03
CA GLN A 353 -0.35 -0.26 4.28
C GLN A 353 1.15 -0.20 4.01
N ALA A 354 1.93 0.25 5.00
CA ALA A 354 3.38 0.23 4.93
C ALA A 354 3.98 -0.36 6.20
N ALA A 355 5.08 -1.08 6.04
CA ALA A 355 5.81 -1.71 7.13
C ALA A 355 7.31 -1.78 6.81
N VAL A 356 8.12 -2.00 7.84
CA VAL A 356 9.53 -2.36 7.67
C VAL A 356 9.69 -3.86 7.74
N ALA A 357 10.49 -4.42 6.84
CA ALA A 357 10.80 -5.84 6.88
C ALA A 357 11.56 -6.18 8.19
N PRO A 358 11.06 -7.12 9.00
CA PRO A 358 11.69 -7.44 10.27
C PRO A 358 13.06 -8.10 10.07
N GLY A 359 14.02 -7.75 10.93
CA GLY A 359 15.34 -8.41 10.97
C GLY A 359 16.30 -8.02 9.84
N SER A 360 15.96 -7.04 9.01
CA SER A 360 16.89 -6.53 7.99
C SER A 360 17.90 -5.55 8.59
N SER A 361 19.18 -5.71 8.26
CA SER A 361 20.21 -4.72 8.56
C SER A 361 20.13 -3.50 7.64
N THR A 362 19.35 -3.59 6.57
CA THR A 362 19.01 -2.48 5.67
C THR A 362 17.59 -2.00 5.97
N LEU A 363 17.30 -0.75 5.63
CA LEU A 363 15.94 -0.23 5.72
C LEU A 363 15.16 -0.75 4.51
N ASP A 364 14.51 -1.90 4.69
CA ASP A 364 13.65 -2.53 3.69
C ASP A 364 12.19 -2.16 4.02
N VAL A 365 11.55 -1.43 3.12
CA VAL A 365 10.20 -0.90 3.26
C VAL A 365 9.26 -1.70 2.36
N ILE A 366 8.20 -2.24 2.94
CA ILE A 366 7.17 -3.02 2.28
C ILE A 366 5.90 -2.16 2.22
N ILE A 367 5.32 -2.02 1.03
CA ILE A 367 4.09 -1.25 0.78
C ILE A 367 3.07 -2.19 0.16
N ASP A 368 1.94 -2.40 0.83
CA ASP A 368 0.83 -3.23 0.38
C ASP A 368 -0.34 -2.38 -0.09
N PHE A 369 -0.63 -2.43 -1.39
CA PHE A 369 -1.82 -1.86 -2.01
C PHE A 369 -2.95 -2.90 -1.95
N THR A 370 -3.68 -2.92 -0.84
CA THR A 370 -4.67 -3.96 -0.52
C THR A 370 -5.79 -4.06 -1.56
N GLN A 371 -6.20 -2.94 -2.13
CA GLN A 371 -7.22 -2.91 -3.20
C GLN A 371 -6.69 -3.43 -4.54
N LEU A 372 -5.41 -3.21 -4.83
CA LEU A 372 -4.77 -3.70 -6.06
C LEU A 372 -4.20 -5.11 -5.92
N GLN A 373 -4.14 -5.63 -4.70
CA GLN A 373 -3.50 -6.91 -4.35
C GLN A 373 -2.04 -6.97 -4.80
N LYS A 374 -1.32 -5.84 -4.64
CA LYS A 374 0.09 -5.72 -4.99
C LYS A 374 0.92 -5.29 -3.79
N ILE A 375 2.01 -5.98 -3.55
CA ILE A 375 3.04 -5.59 -2.58
C ILE A 375 4.26 -5.09 -3.34
N LEU A 376 4.75 -3.91 -2.99
CA LEU A 376 6.01 -3.34 -3.45
C LEU A 376 7.03 -3.41 -2.31
N THR A 377 8.28 -3.73 -2.62
CA THR A 377 9.38 -3.69 -1.66
C THR A 377 10.48 -2.76 -2.16
N TYR A 378 10.87 -1.81 -1.33
CA TYR A 378 11.97 -0.90 -1.56
C TYR A 378 13.05 -1.11 -0.51
N ARG A 379 14.31 -0.95 -0.89
CA ARG A 379 15.45 -0.99 0.02
C ARG A 379 16.19 0.33 -0.04
N ALA A 380 16.54 0.88 1.11
CA ALA A 380 17.42 2.02 1.16
C ALA A 380 18.90 1.55 1.13
N VAL A 381 19.59 1.76 0.01
CA VAL A 381 20.94 1.25 -0.27
C VAL A 381 22.07 2.27 -0.10
N GLY A 382 23.27 1.75 0.17
CA GLY A 382 24.53 2.50 0.21
C GLY A 382 24.64 3.50 1.36
N GLN A 383 25.72 4.28 1.40
CA GLN A 383 25.82 5.45 2.30
C GLN A 383 24.95 6.63 1.81
N GLY A 384 24.64 6.65 0.51
CA GLY A 384 23.81 7.67 -0.12
C GLY A 384 22.31 7.55 0.14
N ASN A 385 21.83 6.48 0.77
CA ASN A 385 20.40 6.25 1.04
C ASN A 385 19.53 6.30 -0.25
N GLY A 386 20.05 5.82 -1.37
CA GLY A 386 19.27 5.69 -2.61
C GLY A 386 18.21 4.59 -2.44
N LEU A 387 17.03 4.76 -3.03
CA LEU A 387 16.01 3.71 -3.05
C LEU A 387 16.36 2.70 -4.16
N GLU A 388 16.36 1.43 -3.79
CA GLU A 388 16.38 0.31 -4.70
C GLU A 388 14.98 -0.32 -4.71
N PHE A 389 14.34 -0.42 -5.87
CA PHE A 389 13.12 -1.21 -6.02
C PHE A 389 13.48 -2.69 -6.11
N MET A 390 13.18 -3.41 -5.04
CA MET A 390 13.64 -4.79 -4.84
C MET A 390 12.74 -5.78 -5.55
N ALA A 391 11.44 -5.67 -5.33
CA ALA A 391 10.46 -6.65 -5.77
C ALA A 391 9.05 -6.06 -5.83
N MET A 392 8.23 -6.67 -6.69
CA MET A 392 6.78 -6.54 -6.63
C MET A 392 6.11 -7.90 -6.73
N ARG A 393 5.06 -8.10 -5.94
CA ARG A 393 4.23 -9.31 -5.98
C ARG A 393 2.77 -8.93 -6.12
N ASP A 394 2.16 -9.30 -7.24
CA ASP A 394 0.70 -9.43 -7.34
C ASP A 394 0.32 -10.73 -6.61
N TYR A 395 -0.32 -10.58 -5.44
CA TYR A 395 -0.72 -11.68 -4.56
C TYR A 395 -2.19 -12.07 -4.74
N THR A 396 -2.80 -11.69 -5.86
CA THR A 396 -4.13 -12.17 -6.27
C THR A 396 -4.19 -13.70 -6.23
N LEU A 397 -3.20 -14.37 -6.82
CA LEU A 397 -3.16 -15.83 -6.87
C LEU A 397 -3.10 -16.40 -5.46
N ASP A 398 -2.21 -15.89 -4.60
CA ASP A 398 -2.08 -16.33 -3.21
C ASP A 398 -3.43 -16.26 -2.48
N SER A 399 -4.13 -15.13 -2.65
CA SER A 399 -5.48 -14.91 -2.10
C SER A 399 -6.50 -15.89 -2.67
N ALA A 400 -6.43 -16.18 -3.97
CA ALA A 400 -7.35 -17.10 -4.64
C ALA A 400 -7.13 -18.55 -4.20
N LEU A 401 -5.87 -18.98 -4.05
CA LEU A 401 -5.51 -20.31 -3.56
C LEU A 401 -5.96 -20.50 -2.11
N ALA A 402 -5.75 -19.49 -1.24
CA ALA A 402 -6.25 -19.50 0.12
C ALA A 402 -7.79 -19.59 0.15
N ALA A 403 -8.48 -18.84 -0.71
CA ALA A 403 -9.93 -18.91 -0.85
C ALA A 403 -10.41 -20.31 -1.31
N LEU A 404 -9.71 -20.93 -2.26
CA LEU A 404 -10.01 -22.29 -2.74
C LEU A 404 -9.80 -23.34 -1.64
N ASP A 405 -8.72 -23.26 -0.87
CA ASP A 405 -8.49 -24.15 0.26
C ASP A 405 -9.57 -23.97 1.35
N ASN A 406 -9.96 -22.73 1.64
CA ASN A 406 -11.06 -22.45 2.56
C ASN A 406 -12.37 -23.06 2.06
N MET A 407 -12.70 -22.93 0.77
CA MET A 407 -13.89 -23.55 0.18
C MET A 407 -13.85 -25.08 0.28
N ARG A 408 -12.69 -25.69 0.03
CA ARG A 408 -12.51 -27.14 0.16
C ARG A 408 -12.74 -27.61 1.59
N MET A 409 -12.18 -26.90 2.56
CA MET A 409 -12.38 -27.17 3.99
C MET A 409 -13.83 -26.94 4.40
N GLU A 410 -14.48 -25.87 3.92
CA GLU A 410 -15.91 -25.60 4.15
C GLU A 410 -16.77 -26.79 3.70
N LYS A 411 -16.54 -27.33 2.49
CA LYS A 411 -17.29 -28.52 2.02
C LYS A 411 -16.99 -29.78 2.82
N ALA A 412 -15.76 -29.96 3.31
CA ALA A 412 -15.42 -31.09 4.18
C ALA A 412 -16.14 -30.99 5.54
N TYR A 413 -16.07 -29.82 6.19
CA TYR A 413 -16.77 -29.57 7.45
C TYR A 413 -18.29 -29.64 7.30
N ALA A 414 -18.85 -29.19 6.17
CA ALA A 414 -20.28 -29.31 5.90
C ALA A 414 -20.74 -30.77 5.93
N LYS A 415 -19.95 -31.70 5.38
CA LYS A 415 -20.25 -33.15 5.44
C LYS A 415 -20.19 -33.70 6.86
N GLU A 416 -19.20 -33.28 7.65
CA GLU A 416 -19.08 -33.68 9.06
C GLU A 416 -20.24 -33.13 9.92
N LEU A 417 -20.63 -31.88 9.66
CA LEU A 417 -21.80 -31.25 10.28
C LEU A 417 -23.09 -32.00 9.89
N LEU A 418 -23.24 -32.40 8.63
CA LEU A 418 -24.39 -33.20 8.21
C LEU A 418 -24.43 -34.58 8.89
N GLY A 419 -23.27 -35.24 9.04
CA GLY A 419 -23.18 -36.48 9.83
C GLY A 419 -23.52 -36.26 11.30
N SER A 420 -23.15 -35.11 11.87
CA SER A 420 -23.49 -34.73 13.25
C SER A 420 -24.97 -34.35 13.41
N ALA A 421 -25.57 -33.75 12.39
CA ALA A 421 -27.00 -33.51 12.31
C ALA A 421 -27.76 -34.84 12.31
N LYS A 422 -27.32 -35.83 11.52
CA LYS A 422 -27.89 -37.19 11.53
C LYS A 422 -27.81 -37.82 12.92
N ARG A 423 -26.63 -37.82 13.56
CA ARG A 423 -26.49 -38.34 14.94
C ARG A 423 -27.38 -37.61 15.95
N SER A 424 -27.56 -36.31 15.81
CA SER A 424 -28.46 -35.54 16.68
C SER A 424 -29.92 -35.93 16.46
N LEU A 425 -30.30 -36.22 15.21
CA LEU A 425 -31.63 -36.72 14.86
C LEU A 425 -31.89 -38.12 15.43
N ASP A 426 -30.90 -39.01 15.33
CA ASP A 426 -30.96 -40.37 15.91
C ASP A 426 -31.13 -40.34 17.44
N ASN A 427 -30.63 -39.28 18.10
CA ASN A 427 -30.81 -39.01 19.52
C ASN A 427 -32.06 -38.16 19.83
N HIS A 428 -33.00 -38.05 18.89
CA HIS A 428 -34.27 -37.31 19.01
C HIS A 428 -34.13 -35.80 19.28
N ARG A 429 -32.99 -35.18 18.95
CA ARG A 429 -32.77 -33.73 19.08
C ARG A 429 -33.02 -33.00 17.76
N ILE A 430 -34.28 -32.91 17.35
CA ILE A 430 -34.70 -32.45 16.01
C ILE A 430 -34.24 -31.01 15.73
N ASP A 431 -34.46 -30.07 16.65
CA ASP A 431 -34.11 -28.65 16.43
C ASP A 431 -32.60 -28.44 16.28
N LEU A 432 -31.81 -29.14 17.10
CA LEU A 432 -30.35 -29.10 17.01
C LEU A 432 -29.85 -29.75 15.71
N ALA A 433 -30.44 -30.89 15.34
CA ALA A 433 -30.15 -31.57 14.08
C ALA A 433 -30.41 -30.64 12.89
N TRP A 434 -31.55 -29.95 12.88
CA TRP A 434 -31.91 -29.03 11.82
C TRP A 434 -31.02 -27.79 11.80
N LEU A 435 -30.74 -27.17 12.95
CA LEU A 435 -29.81 -26.04 13.02
C LEU A 435 -28.42 -26.41 12.49
N THR A 436 -27.94 -27.60 12.84
CA THR A 436 -26.66 -28.13 12.35
C THR A 436 -26.70 -28.38 10.83
N ALA A 437 -27.79 -28.96 10.32
CA ALA A 437 -28.00 -29.17 8.88
C ALA A 437 -28.10 -27.84 8.11
N LYS A 438 -28.74 -26.81 8.67
CA LYS A 438 -28.76 -25.46 8.09
C LYS A 438 -27.37 -24.86 7.96
N THR A 439 -26.55 -25.00 8.99
CA THR A 439 -25.15 -24.55 8.95
C THR A 439 -24.37 -25.32 7.88
N ALA A 440 -24.57 -26.64 7.78
CA ALA A 440 -23.97 -27.45 6.73
C ALA A 440 -24.40 -26.99 5.32
N LEU A 441 -25.69 -26.73 5.09
CA LEU A 441 -26.21 -26.25 3.80
C LEU A 441 -25.72 -24.84 3.42
N LYS A 442 -25.48 -23.97 4.41
CA LYS A 442 -24.86 -22.66 4.17
C LYS A 442 -23.42 -22.78 3.67
N MET A 443 -22.70 -23.82 4.11
CA MET A 443 -21.31 -24.08 3.74
C MET A 443 -21.19 -24.88 2.42
N ASP A 444 -22.06 -25.87 2.22
CA ASP A 444 -22.16 -26.66 0.99
C ASP A 444 -23.64 -26.90 0.63
N PRO A 445 -24.22 -26.05 -0.26
CA PRO A 445 -25.61 -26.18 -0.68
C PRO A 445 -25.95 -27.54 -1.30
N SER A 446 -25.00 -28.21 -1.95
CA SER A 446 -25.23 -29.47 -2.68
C SER A 446 -25.67 -30.64 -1.79
N LEU A 447 -25.44 -30.50 -0.48
CA LEU A 447 -25.86 -31.45 0.55
C LEU A 447 -27.38 -31.58 0.67
N TYR A 448 -28.17 -30.67 0.08
CA TYR A 448 -29.63 -30.78 0.06
C TYR A 448 -30.08 -32.13 -0.52
N THR A 449 -29.38 -32.62 -1.55
CA THR A 449 -29.67 -33.92 -2.18
C THR A 449 -29.47 -35.09 -1.22
N GLN A 450 -28.53 -35.00 -0.28
CA GLN A 450 -28.30 -36.04 0.73
C GLN A 450 -29.38 -36.00 1.81
N ILE A 451 -29.86 -34.80 2.17
CA ILE A 451 -30.98 -34.62 3.09
C ILE A 451 -32.25 -35.21 2.49
N GLU A 452 -32.56 -34.90 1.23
CA GLU A 452 -33.76 -35.39 0.55
C GLU A 452 -33.74 -36.91 0.30
N LYS A 453 -32.56 -37.47 -0.02
CA LYS A 453 -32.40 -38.93 -0.19
C LYS A 453 -32.48 -39.70 1.13
N ASN A 454 -32.17 -39.07 2.26
CA ASN A 454 -32.29 -39.69 3.57
C ASN A 454 -33.75 -39.55 4.06
N THR A 455 -34.51 -40.64 3.95
CA THR A 455 -35.95 -40.67 4.27
C THR A 455 -36.27 -40.14 5.67
N ASP A 456 -35.44 -40.46 6.67
CA ASP A 456 -35.68 -40.01 8.05
C ASP A 456 -35.39 -38.52 8.23
N MET A 457 -34.26 -38.04 7.71
CA MET A 457 -33.92 -36.61 7.76
C MET A 457 -34.96 -35.78 7.01
N HIS A 458 -35.31 -36.16 5.79
CA HIS A 458 -36.32 -35.48 5.00
C HIS A 458 -37.68 -35.43 5.72
N LYS A 459 -38.18 -36.58 6.21
CA LYS A 459 -39.48 -36.68 6.87
C LYS A 459 -39.56 -35.86 8.16
N GLN A 460 -38.47 -35.78 8.93
CA GLN A 460 -38.46 -35.02 10.18
C GLN A 460 -38.26 -33.53 9.93
N PHE A 461 -37.34 -33.16 9.03
CA PHE A 461 -37.07 -31.75 8.75
C PHE A 461 -38.18 -31.08 7.93
N ALA A 462 -38.89 -31.80 7.05
CA ALA A 462 -40.00 -31.24 6.26
C ALA A 462 -41.17 -30.72 7.11
N LYS A 463 -41.24 -31.07 8.39
CA LYS A 463 -42.24 -30.56 9.34
C LYS A 463 -41.86 -29.20 9.93
N LEU A 464 -40.62 -28.75 9.74
CA LEU A 464 -40.11 -27.50 10.31
C LEU A 464 -40.45 -26.31 9.41
N PRO A 465 -40.77 -25.14 10.00
CA PRO A 465 -41.39 -24.02 9.28
C PRO A 465 -40.49 -23.38 8.21
N ASP A 466 -39.16 -23.44 8.36
CA ASP A 466 -38.18 -22.85 7.44
C ASP A 466 -37.56 -23.87 6.47
N TYR A 467 -37.97 -25.15 6.50
CA TYR A 467 -37.38 -26.21 5.69
C TYR A 467 -37.44 -25.92 4.19
N ALA A 468 -38.64 -25.64 3.67
CA ALA A 468 -38.86 -25.42 2.23
C ALA A 468 -38.01 -24.25 1.70
N GLN A 469 -37.96 -23.15 2.46
CA GLN A 469 -37.19 -21.97 2.09
C GLN A 469 -35.68 -22.26 2.05
N VAL A 470 -35.15 -22.98 3.05
CA VAL A 470 -33.72 -23.32 3.11
C VAL A 470 -33.32 -24.28 1.99
N ILE A 471 -34.13 -25.31 1.72
CA ILE A 471 -33.83 -26.27 0.64
C ILE A 471 -33.95 -25.63 -0.74
N GLN A 472 -34.94 -24.77 -0.96
CA GLN A 472 -35.07 -24.02 -2.21
C GLN A 472 -33.84 -23.12 -2.43
N ALA A 473 -33.43 -22.36 -1.42
CA ALA A 473 -32.23 -21.53 -1.50
C ALA A 473 -30.96 -22.36 -1.79
N ALA A 474 -30.83 -23.53 -1.15
CA ALA A 474 -29.71 -24.44 -1.41
C ALA A 474 -29.73 -25.04 -2.82
N THR A 475 -30.92 -25.36 -3.34
CA THR A 475 -31.12 -25.86 -4.70
C THR A 475 -30.76 -24.81 -5.74
N GLU A 476 -31.25 -23.57 -5.58
CA GLU A 476 -30.94 -22.45 -6.47
C GLU A 476 -29.44 -22.13 -6.45
N ALA A 477 -28.82 -22.13 -5.26
CA ALA A 477 -27.38 -21.94 -5.12
C ALA A 477 -26.57 -23.03 -5.83
N THR A 478 -26.97 -24.30 -5.67
CA THR A 478 -26.34 -25.45 -6.35
C THR A 478 -26.47 -25.35 -7.86
N LYS A 479 -27.66 -25.03 -8.38
CA LYS A 479 -27.90 -24.85 -9.81
C LYS A 479 -27.02 -23.75 -10.40
N LYS A 480 -26.94 -22.60 -9.70
CA LYS A 480 -26.09 -21.48 -10.11
C LYS A 480 -24.60 -21.83 -10.10
N GLU A 481 -24.14 -22.66 -9.16
CA GLU A 481 -22.75 -23.16 -9.13
C GLU A 481 -22.47 -24.09 -10.32
N GLN A 482 -23.41 -25.01 -10.63
CA GLN A 482 -23.30 -25.92 -11.77
C GLN A 482 -23.29 -25.18 -13.12
N GLU A 483 -24.18 -24.20 -13.31
CA GLU A 483 -24.22 -23.37 -14.51
C GLU A 483 -22.89 -22.61 -14.72
N ARG A 484 -22.32 -22.06 -13.64
CA ARG A 484 -21.01 -21.40 -13.69
C ARG A 484 -19.89 -22.37 -14.04
N ALA A 485 -19.88 -23.56 -13.44
CA ALA A 485 -18.87 -24.58 -13.74
C ALA A 485 -18.96 -25.07 -15.20
N ALA A 486 -20.18 -25.26 -15.72
CA ALA A 486 -20.42 -25.63 -17.12
C ALA A 486 -19.96 -24.53 -18.09
N ALA A 487 -20.31 -23.27 -17.83
CA ALA A 487 -19.87 -22.13 -18.65
C ALA A 487 -18.34 -22.01 -18.70
N ARG A 488 -17.65 -22.25 -17.57
CA ARG A 488 -16.18 -22.29 -17.50
C ARG A 488 -15.59 -23.43 -18.32
N ALA A 489 -16.15 -24.63 -18.21
CA ALA A 489 -15.70 -25.78 -18.97
C ALA A 489 -15.83 -25.56 -20.49
N GLU A 490 -16.93 -24.95 -20.94
CA GLU A 490 -17.14 -24.61 -22.35
C GLU A 490 -16.15 -23.53 -22.84
N LYS A 491 -15.92 -22.47 -22.07
CA LYS A 491 -14.89 -21.46 -22.39
C LYS A 491 -13.49 -22.10 -22.52
N ALA A 492 -13.14 -23.00 -21.60
CA ALA A 492 -11.85 -23.69 -21.63
C ALA A 492 -11.70 -24.61 -22.86
N LYS A 493 -12.78 -25.22 -23.36
CA LYS A 493 -12.78 -25.98 -24.61
C LYS A 493 -12.57 -25.06 -25.82
N ALA A 494 -13.32 -23.97 -25.91
CA ALA A 494 -13.22 -23.02 -27.03
C ALA A 494 -11.80 -22.43 -27.17
N ASP A 495 -11.13 -22.13 -26.06
CA ASP A 495 -9.75 -21.61 -26.09
C ASP A 495 -8.72 -22.67 -26.53
N ARG A 496 -8.97 -23.96 -26.30
CA ARG A 496 -8.12 -25.05 -26.81
C ARG A 496 -8.21 -25.19 -28.32
N GLU A 497 -9.42 -25.01 -28.87
CA GLU A 497 -9.65 -25.08 -30.31
C GLU A 497 -8.99 -23.90 -31.03
N LYS A 498 -9.11 -22.69 -30.48
CA LYS A 498 -8.44 -21.48 -31.03
C LYS A 498 -6.92 -21.60 -31.05
N LYS A 499 -6.29 -22.15 -30.01
CA LYS A 499 -4.83 -22.32 -29.99
C LYS A 499 -4.32 -23.42 -30.93
N LYS A 500 -5.12 -24.45 -31.22
CA LYS A 500 -4.77 -25.47 -32.22
C LYS A 500 -4.86 -24.96 -33.66
N GLY A 501 -5.69 -23.96 -33.94
CA GLY A 501 -5.83 -23.38 -35.28
C GLY A 501 -4.83 -22.27 -35.63
N GLY A 502 -4.08 -21.74 -34.66
CA GLY A 502 -3.14 -20.63 -34.85
C GLY A 502 -1.67 -21.03 -35.04
N GLY A 503 -1.34 -22.33 -35.05
CA GLY A 503 0.03 -22.83 -35.14
C GLY A 503 0.55 -23.15 -36.54
N ASP A 504 -0.25 -22.91 -37.60
CA ASP A 504 0.06 -23.26 -39.00
C ASP A 504 -0.02 -22.04 -39.94
N LYS A 505 0.44 -20.87 -39.50
CA LYS A 505 0.67 -19.72 -40.38
C LYS A 505 1.99 -19.03 -40.12
#